data_AF-A0AAX6TAX3-F1
#
_entry.id   AF-A0AAX6TAX3-F1
#
_cell.length_a   1.000
_cell.length_b   1.000
_cell.length_c   1.000
_cell.angle_alpha   90.00
_cell.angle_beta   90.00
_cell.angle_gamma   90.00
#
_symmetry.space_group_name_H-M   'P 1'
#
loop_
_entity.id
_entity.type
_entity.pdbx_description
1 polymer ?
#
loop_
_entity_poly.entity_id
_entity_poly.type
_entity_poly.pdbx_seq_one_letter_code
_entity_poly.pdbx_strand_id
1 'polypeptide(L)'
;MAGRPAGKVAGRKGSETLVPCLELNRNRSSPQRLIVKLQVHLGFSELAASGRWLGGIRKWYYSAAGFNKLGLMRDDTMYEDEDVKEAIRRLPENLYNDRMFRIKRALDLTLKHQILPKEQWTKYEEDKCYLEPYLKEVIREREEREEWAKK
;
A
#
# COMPACT_ATOMS: atom_id res chain seq x y z
N MET A 1 -29.17 41.72 -24.92
CA MET A 1 -29.46 40.38 -24.36
C MET A 1 -28.26 39.96 -23.51
N ALA A 2 -28.27 40.29 -22.22
CA ALA A 2 -27.21 39.95 -21.28
C ALA A 2 -27.40 38.50 -20.79
N GLY A 3 -26.52 37.59 -21.21
CA GLY A 3 -26.47 36.19 -20.78
C GLY A 3 -25.45 35.99 -19.66
N ARG A 4 -25.84 35.20 -18.65
CA ARG A 4 -25.26 35.08 -17.31
C ARG A 4 -23.86 34.41 -17.29
N PRO A 5 -22.97 34.74 -16.34
CA PRO A 5 -21.70 34.03 -16.17
C PRO A 5 -21.90 32.66 -15.50
N ALA A 6 -21.35 31.62 -16.12
CA ALA A 6 -21.35 30.25 -15.60
C ALA A 6 -20.51 30.15 -14.32
N GLY A 7 -21.10 29.54 -13.29
CA GLY A 7 -20.55 29.38 -11.95
C GLY A 7 -19.29 28.51 -11.92
N LYS A 8 -18.36 28.94 -11.08
CA LYS A 8 -17.08 28.29 -10.78
C LYS A 8 -17.35 27.01 -9.97
N VAL A 9 -17.16 25.83 -10.58
CA VAL A 9 -17.24 24.55 -9.86
C VAL A 9 -15.95 24.38 -9.06
N ALA A 10 -16.05 24.51 -7.74
CA ALA A 10 -14.95 24.23 -6.81
C ALA A 10 -14.66 22.72 -6.80
N GLY A 11 -13.61 22.32 -7.51
CA GLY A 11 -13.06 20.97 -7.42
C GLY A 11 -12.55 20.69 -6.01
N ARG A 12 -13.28 19.85 -5.26
CA ARG A 12 -12.81 19.30 -3.99
C ARG A 12 -11.57 18.48 -4.26
N LYS A 13 -10.46 18.85 -3.62
CA LYS A 13 -9.23 18.07 -3.62
C LYS A 13 -9.54 16.70 -3.00
N GLY A 14 -9.53 15.65 -3.83
CA GLY A 14 -9.56 14.27 -3.35
C GLY A 14 -8.29 14.02 -2.54
N SER A 15 -8.42 13.98 -1.23
CA SER A 15 -7.43 13.36 -0.35
C SER A 15 -7.53 11.86 -0.52
N GLU A 16 -6.98 11.33 -1.62
CA GLU A 16 -6.75 9.91 -1.80
C GLU A 16 -5.70 9.44 -0.79
N THR A 17 -6.22 8.99 0.35
CA THR A 17 -5.73 7.88 1.18
C THR A 17 -4.30 7.45 0.94
N LEU A 18 -3.35 8.20 1.48
CA LEU A 18 -2.09 7.61 1.92
C LEU A 18 -2.33 6.95 3.29
N VAL A 19 -1.93 5.67 3.36
CA VAL A 19 -1.85 4.70 4.47
C VAL A 19 -3.14 3.99 4.98
N PRO A 20 -3.09 2.68 5.35
CA PRO A 20 -1.94 1.77 5.45
C PRO A 20 -2.08 0.35 4.81
N CYS A 21 -1.13 0.01 3.93
CA CYS A 21 -0.81 -1.34 3.40
C CYS A 21 -0.34 -2.37 4.49
N LEU A 22 -0.64 -2.16 5.78
CA LEU A 22 -0.14 -2.98 6.90
C LEU A 22 -1.11 -4.09 7.36
N GLU A 23 -2.24 -4.32 6.69
CA GLU A 23 -3.30 -5.19 7.22
C GLU A 23 -3.57 -6.51 6.46
N LEU A 24 -2.60 -7.05 5.72
CA LEU A 24 -2.79 -8.32 4.99
C LEU A 24 -2.16 -9.56 5.64
N ASN A 25 -1.93 -9.55 6.95
CA ASN A 25 -1.60 -10.78 7.68
C ASN A 25 -2.36 -10.85 9.01
N ARG A 26 -3.59 -11.36 8.97
CA ARG A 26 -4.38 -11.66 10.17
C ARG A 26 -4.77 -13.13 10.15
N ASN A 27 -3.93 -13.93 10.82
CA ASN A 27 -4.10 -15.36 11.05
C ASN A 27 -5.50 -15.67 11.62
N ARG A 28 -6.17 -16.66 11.03
CA ARG A 28 -7.64 -16.81 11.01
C ARG A 28 -8.14 -17.77 12.08
N SER A 29 -7.79 -17.54 13.35
CA SER A 29 -8.19 -18.44 14.46
C SER A 29 -8.46 -17.70 15.78
N SER A 30 -9.51 -16.87 15.84
CA SER A 30 -10.04 -16.37 17.13
C SER A 30 -11.55 -16.10 17.06
N PRO A 31 -12.33 -16.53 18.06
CA PRO A 31 -13.80 -16.47 18.05
C PRO A 31 -14.27 -15.06 18.45
N GLN A 32 -14.15 -14.08 17.56
CA GLN A 32 -14.62 -12.70 17.81
C GLN A 32 -15.90 -12.34 17.03
N ARG A 33 -16.66 -13.34 16.58
CA ARG A 33 -17.88 -13.11 15.79
C ARG A 33 -19.12 -12.66 16.60
N LEU A 34 -18.97 -12.33 17.89
CA LEU A 34 -20.11 -11.98 18.77
C LEU A 34 -20.16 -10.55 19.33
N ILE A 35 -19.21 -9.65 19.00
CA ILE A 35 -19.20 -8.26 19.50
C ILE A 35 -19.47 -7.24 18.38
N VAL A 36 -20.41 -7.52 17.47
CA VAL A 36 -20.81 -6.54 16.41
C VAL A 36 -22.23 -6.02 16.61
N LYS A 37 -22.86 -6.24 17.78
CA LYS A 37 -24.27 -5.90 17.99
C LYS A 37 -24.59 -4.79 19.00
N LEU A 38 -23.59 -4.09 19.54
CA LEU A 38 -23.88 -2.96 20.44
C LEU A 38 -22.75 -1.94 20.46
N GLN A 39 -22.72 -1.02 19.50
CA GLN A 39 -21.92 0.22 19.61
C GLN A 39 -22.42 1.30 18.63
N VAL A 40 -23.71 1.65 18.71
CA VAL A 40 -24.21 2.90 18.13
C VAL A 40 -24.66 3.78 19.28
N HIS A 41 -23.70 4.50 19.86
CA HIS A 41 -23.78 5.82 20.49
C HIS A 41 -22.47 6.01 21.26
N LEU A 42 -21.97 7.26 21.32
CA LEU A 42 -20.70 7.74 21.89
C LEU A 42 -19.56 7.87 20.86
N GLY A 43 -19.28 9.14 20.53
CA GLY A 43 -18.23 9.54 19.60
C GLY A 43 -16.82 9.26 20.12
N PHE A 44 -15.91 9.04 19.18
CA PHE A 44 -14.47 8.96 19.43
C PHE A 44 -13.72 9.94 18.52
N SER A 45 -13.57 11.16 19.03
CA SER A 45 -12.63 12.17 18.59
C SER A 45 -11.21 11.95 19.16
N GLU A 46 -10.86 10.73 19.57
CA GLU A 46 -9.63 10.39 20.32
C GLU A 46 -8.53 9.71 19.45
N LEU A 47 -8.89 9.20 18.26
CA LEU A 47 -7.94 8.54 17.33
C LEU A 47 -7.00 9.52 16.58
N ALA A 48 -7.20 10.83 16.70
CA ALA A 48 -6.50 11.82 15.89
C ALA A 48 -5.09 12.19 16.38
N ALA A 49 -4.82 12.09 17.69
CA ALA A 49 -3.53 12.42 18.30
C ALA A 49 -2.55 11.23 18.27
N SER A 50 -3.04 10.02 18.55
CA SER A 50 -2.29 8.77 18.42
C SER A 50 -1.84 8.51 16.98
N GLY A 51 -2.66 8.88 15.99
CA GLY A 51 -2.34 8.72 14.56
C GLY A 51 -1.10 9.50 14.09
N ARG A 52 -0.82 10.69 14.64
CA ARG A 52 0.38 11.49 14.25
C ARG A 52 1.66 10.89 14.80
N TRP A 53 1.63 10.42 16.04
CA TRP A 53 2.75 9.74 16.68
C TRP A 53 3.07 8.41 15.98
N LEU A 54 2.04 7.61 15.68
CA LEU A 54 2.18 6.39 14.87
C LEU A 54 2.73 6.70 13.46
N GLY A 55 2.29 7.79 12.82
CA GLY A 55 2.83 8.24 11.54
C GLY A 55 4.34 8.54 11.60
N GLY A 56 4.80 9.19 12.68
CA GLY A 56 6.23 9.46 12.92
C GLY A 56 7.06 8.19 13.05
N ILE A 57 6.59 7.21 13.83
CA ILE A 57 7.26 5.91 14.00
C ILE A 57 7.34 5.15 12.67
N ARG A 58 6.27 5.17 11.87
CA ARG A 58 6.22 4.49 10.58
C ARG A 58 7.19 5.11 9.57
N LYS A 59 7.30 6.44 9.53
CA LYS A 59 8.28 7.14 8.68
C LYS A 59 9.72 6.85 9.11
N TRP A 60 9.97 6.77 10.41
CA TRP A 60 11.27 6.36 10.94
C TRP A 60 11.61 4.93 10.53
N TYR A 61 10.69 3.98 10.72
CA TYR A 61 10.88 2.58 10.35
C TYR A 61 11.12 2.40 8.84
N TYR A 62 10.36 3.11 8.00
CA TYR A 62 10.56 3.13 6.54
C TYR A 62 11.99 3.56 6.18
N SER A 63 12.50 4.61 6.85
CA SER A 63 13.86 5.11 6.60
C SER A 63 14.94 4.16 7.12
N ALA A 64 14.65 3.41 8.18
CA ALA A 64 15.56 2.43 8.78
C ALA A 64 15.68 1.13 7.97
N ALA A 65 14.62 0.73 7.26
CA ALA A 65 14.57 -0.50 6.46
C ALA A 65 15.58 -0.53 5.29
N GLY A 66 16.11 0.62 4.86
CA GLY A 66 17.28 0.70 3.96
C GLY A 66 17.01 0.45 2.47
N PHE A 67 15.84 -0.07 2.09
CA PHE A 67 15.46 -0.27 0.68
C PHE A 67 15.34 1.06 -0.10
N ASN A 68 15.06 2.16 0.61
CA ASN A 68 15.08 3.51 0.06
C ASN A 68 16.46 3.90 -0.52
N LYS A 69 17.56 3.40 0.07
CA LYS A 69 18.94 3.64 -0.40
C LYS A 69 19.29 2.91 -1.69
N LEU A 70 18.51 1.89 -2.05
CA LEU A 70 18.62 1.14 -3.30
C LEU A 70 17.62 1.63 -4.35
N GLY A 71 16.75 2.58 -4.00
CA GLY A 71 15.71 3.10 -4.88
C GLY A 71 14.61 2.07 -5.17
N LEU A 72 14.37 1.15 -4.25
CA LEU A 72 13.23 0.22 -4.32
C LEU A 72 11.97 0.90 -3.79
N MET A 73 10.82 0.43 -4.27
CA MET A 73 9.51 0.70 -3.66
C MET A 73 9.18 -0.39 -2.64
N ARG A 74 8.25 -0.12 -1.72
CA ARG A 74 7.89 -1.09 -0.68
C ARG A 74 7.37 -2.41 -1.27
N ASP A 75 6.53 -2.32 -2.28
CA ASP A 75 5.94 -3.50 -2.94
C ASP A 75 7.00 -4.34 -3.69
N ASP A 76 8.18 -3.79 -4.00
CA ASP A 76 9.30 -4.55 -4.59
C ASP A 76 9.98 -5.47 -3.55
N THR A 77 9.79 -5.22 -2.25
CA THR A 77 10.45 -5.97 -1.16
C THR A 77 9.57 -7.07 -0.55
N MET A 78 8.34 -7.24 -1.06
CA MET A 78 7.44 -8.30 -0.60
C MET A 78 7.92 -9.68 -1.05
N TYR A 79 7.66 -10.69 -0.22
CA TYR A 79 7.96 -12.08 -0.56
C TYR A 79 7.03 -12.57 -1.68
N GLU A 80 7.60 -13.16 -2.73
CA GLU A 80 6.84 -13.64 -3.90
C GLU A 80 6.24 -15.03 -3.65
N ASP A 81 5.12 -15.07 -2.93
CA ASP A 81 4.25 -16.25 -2.81
C ASP A 81 3.40 -16.46 -4.08
N GLU A 82 2.60 -17.52 -4.13
CA GLU A 82 1.77 -17.83 -5.30
C GLU A 82 0.71 -16.74 -5.57
N ASP A 83 0.18 -16.08 -4.54
CA ASP A 83 -0.78 -14.98 -4.72
C ASP A 83 -0.10 -13.73 -5.30
N VAL A 84 1.10 -13.39 -4.80
CA VAL A 84 1.90 -12.26 -5.27
C VAL A 84 2.38 -12.50 -6.70
N LYS A 85 2.77 -13.74 -7.05
CA LYS A 85 3.11 -14.09 -8.45
C LYS A 85 1.93 -13.86 -9.39
N GLU A 86 0.73 -14.29 -9.00
CA GLU A 86 -0.47 -14.06 -9.81
C GLU A 86 -0.83 -12.56 -9.87
N ALA A 87 -0.66 -11.82 -8.78
CA ALA A 87 -0.86 -10.37 -8.76
C ALA A 87 0.14 -9.63 -9.68
N ILE A 88 1.41 -10.05 -9.71
CA ILE A 88 2.43 -9.51 -10.62
C ILE A 88 2.08 -9.83 -12.07
N ARG A 89 1.55 -11.03 -12.35
CA ARG A 89 1.12 -11.45 -13.71
C ARG A 89 -0.01 -10.57 -14.26
N ARG A 90 -0.87 -10.03 -13.40
CA ARG A 90 -1.99 -9.14 -13.76
C ARG A 90 -1.57 -7.69 -13.96
N LEU A 91 -0.36 -7.32 -13.55
CA LEU A 91 0.13 -5.95 -13.59
C LEU A 91 0.29 -5.47 -15.05
N PRO A 92 -0.04 -4.20 -15.37
CA PRO A 92 0.19 -3.68 -16.71
C PRO A 92 1.70 -3.64 -17.03
N GLU A 93 2.02 -3.83 -18.30
CA GLU A 93 3.40 -4.07 -18.77
C GLU A 93 4.37 -2.93 -18.40
N ASN A 94 3.91 -1.68 -18.46
CA ASN A 94 4.72 -0.52 -18.06
C ASN A 94 5.15 -0.58 -16.58
N LEU A 95 4.23 -0.88 -15.67
CA LEU A 95 4.53 -1.00 -14.24
C LEU A 95 5.40 -2.22 -13.95
N TYR A 96 5.18 -3.32 -14.65
CA TYR A 96 6.02 -4.52 -14.55
C TYR A 96 7.46 -4.22 -14.96
N ASN A 97 7.66 -3.56 -16.11
CA ASN A 97 8.98 -3.18 -16.59
C ASN A 97 9.69 -2.22 -15.61
N ASP A 98 8.97 -1.23 -15.07
CA ASP A 98 9.50 -0.32 -14.06
C ASP A 98 9.92 -1.06 -12.78
N ARG A 99 9.11 -2.02 -12.31
CA ARG A 99 9.47 -2.90 -11.18
C ARG A 99 10.74 -3.68 -11.47
N MET A 100 10.82 -4.34 -12.62
CA MET A 100 11.98 -5.13 -13.00
C MET A 100 13.24 -4.29 -13.15
N PHE A 101 13.13 -3.06 -13.65
CA PHE A 101 14.24 -2.12 -13.72
C PHE A 101 14.76 -1.75 -12.33
N ARG A 102 13.88 -1.42 -11.38
CA ARG A 102 14.27 -1.11 -9.99
C ARG A 102 14.97 -2.28 -9.31
N ILE A 103 14.44 -3.50 -9.47
CA ILE A 103 15.03 -4.71 -8.90
C ILE A 103 16.42 -4.97 -9.49
N LYS A 104 16.58 -4.91 -10.82
CA LYS A 104 17.88 -5.09 -11.48
C LYS A 104 18.91 -4.07 -11.00
N ARG A 105 18.50 -2.80 -10.87
CA ARG A 105 19.35 -1.73 -10.33
C ARG A 105 19.76 -2.01 -8.88
N ALA A 106 18.82 -2.41 -8.03
CA ALA A 106 19.10 -2.73 -6.63
C ALA A 106 20.07 -3.92 -6.49
N LEU A 107 19.93 -4.93 -7.34
CA LEU A 107 20.85 -6.06 -7.42
C LEU A 107 22.26 -5.60 -7.84
N ASP A 108 22.39 -4.79 -8.89
CA ASP A 108 23.69 -4.26 -9.34
C ASP A 108 24.41 -3.47 -8.23
N LEU A 109 23.67 -2.63 -7.50
CA LEU A 109 24.21 -1.86 -6.37
C LEU A 109 24.63 -2.75 -5.20
N THR A 110 23.83 -3.77 -4.91
CA THR A 110 24.11 -4.72 -3.84
C THR A 110 25.37 -5.53 -4.16
N LEU A 111 25.52 -5.97 -5.42
CA LEU A 111 26.72 -6.67 -5.90
C LEU A 111 27.98 -5.80 -5.78
N LYS A 112 27.85 -4.49 -6.04
CA LYS A 112 28.96 -3.53 -5.91
C LYS A 112 29.16 -3.03 -4.48
N HIS A 113 28.28 -3.39 -3.54
CA HIS A 113 28.20 -2.82 -2.19
C HIS A 113 28.15 -1.27 -2.19
N GLN A 114 27.44 -0.70 -3.17
CA GLN A 114 27.26 0.74 -3.34
C GLN A 114 25.82 1.17 -3.01
N ILE A 115 25.66 2.45 -2.74
CA ILE A 115 24.35 3.07 -2.47
C ILE A 115 24.03 4.10 -3.54
N LEU A 116 22.73 4.34 -3.79
CA LEU A 116 22.31 5.43 -4.67
C LEU A 116 22.70 6.80 -4.08
N PRO A 117 22.93 7.83 -4.92
CA PRO A 117 22.97 9.21 -4.46
C PRO A 117 21.70 9.58 -3.69
N LYS A 118 21.83 10.42 -2.66
CA LYS A 118 20.76 10.71 -1.69
C LYS A 118 19.53 11.37 -2.33
N GLU A 119 19.75 12.11 -3.41
CA GLU A 119 18.71 12.81 -4.18
C GLU A 119 17.79 11.83 -4.92
N GLN A 120 18.28 10.62 -5.20
CA GLN A 120 17.56 9.58 -5.93
C GLN A 120 16.89 8.55 -5.00
N TRP A 121 16.97 8.74 -3.68
CA TRP A 121 16.34 7.83 -2.73
C TRP A 121 14.82 7.96 -2.78
N THR A 122 14.13 6.82 -2.74
CA THR A 122 12.66 6.78 -2.71
C THR A 122 12.16 7.51 -1.46
N LYS A 123 11.38 8.58 -1.65
CA LYS A 123 10.77 9.31 -0.54
C LYS A 123 9.54 8.56 -0.04
N TYR A 124 9.25 8.67 1.26
CA TYR A 124 8.09 8.05 1.89
C TYR A 124 6.75 8.49 1.25
N GLU A 125 6.67 9.74 0.79
CA GLU A 125 5.46 10.31 0.18
C GLU A 125 5.28 9.88 -1.29
N GLU A 126 6.36 9.45 -1.95
CA GLU A 126 6.35 9.03 -3.36
C GLU A 126 6.15 7.50 -3.50
N ASP A 127 6.24 6.74 -2.41
CA ASP A 127 6.07 5.28 -2.38
C ASP A 127 4.58 4.90 -2.58
N LYS A 128 4.26 4.48 -3.81
CA LYS A 128 2.91 4.06 -4.20
C LYS A 128 2.73 2.56 -3.99
N CYS A 129 1.58 2.19 -3.43
CA CYS A 129 1.17 0.81 -3.18
C CYS A 129 0.57 0.20 -4.46
N TYR A 130 1.38 0.08 -5.51
CA TYR A 130 0.90 -0.27 -6.85
C TYR A 130 0.42 -1.73 -6.97
N LEU A 131 0.90 -2.64 -6.12
CA LEU A 131 0.55 -4.07 -6.17
C LEU A 131 -0.66 -4.41 -5.28
N GLU A 132 -0.92 -3.59 -4.26
CA GLU A 132 -2.00 -3.78 -3.29
C GLU A 132 -3.40 -4.04 -3.90
N PRO A 133 -3.87 -3.31 -4.93
CA PRO A 133 -5.20 -3.58 -5.50
C PRO A 133 -5.29 -4.97 -6.13
N TYR A 134 -4.28 -5.40 -6.88
CA TYR A 134 -4.25 -6.71 -7.53
C TYR A 134 -4.13 -7.84 -6.52
N LEU A 135 -3.32 -7.65 -5.48
CA LEU A 135 -3.13 -8.66 -4.44
C LEU A 135 -4.44 -8.89 -3.65
N LYS A 136 -5.18 -7.82 -3.33
CA LYS A 136 -6.49 -7.94 -2.67
C LYS A 136 -7.50 -8.71 -3.52
N GLU A 137 -7.50 -8.51 -4.83
CA GLU A 137 -8.37 -9.24 -5.74
C GLU A 137 -8.03 -10.74 -5.76
N VAL A 138 -6.75 -11.09 -5.90
CA VAL A 138 -6.28 -12.50 -5.90
C VAL A 138 -6.62 -13.20 -4.59
N ILE A 139 -6.36 -12.55 -3.45
CA ILE A 139 -6.69 -13.10 -2.13
C ILE A 139 -8.20 -13.31 -2.01
N ARG A 140 -9.02 -12.34 -2.42
CA ARG A 140 -10.49 -12.46 -2.38
C ARG A 140 -10.98 -13.64 -3.23
N GLU A 141 -10.46 -13.82 -4.44
CA GLU A 141 -10.81 -14.94 -5.32
C GLU A 141 -10.40 -16.30 -4.73
N ARG A 142 -9.26 -16.37 -4.04
CA ARG A 142 -8.85 -17.59 -3.32
C ARG A 142 -9.79 -17.88 -2.17
N GLU A 143 -10.09 -16.87 -1.35
CA GLU A 143 -10.98 -17.00 -0.19
C GLU A 143 -12.38 -17.46 -0.61
N GLU A 144 -12.93 -16.90 -1.69
CA GLU A 144 -14.22 -17.31 -2.25
C GLU A 144 -14.20 -18.78 -2.70
N ARG A 145 -13.15 -19.22 -3.39
CA ARG A 145 -12.99 -20.64 -3.80
C ARG A 145 -12.89 -21.57 -2.60
N GLU A 146 -12.18 -21.18 -1.56
CA GLU A 146 -12.07 -21.96 -0.32
C GLU A 146 -13.40 -22.04 0.43
N GLU A 147 -14.14 -20.94 0.51
CA GLU A 147 -15.46 -20.92 1.15
C GLU A 147 -16.48 -21.76 0.37
N TRP A 148 -16.41 -21.73 -0.95
CA TRP A 148 -17.21 -22.60 -1.80
C TRP A 148 -16.85 -24.07 -1.62
N ALA A 149 -15.55 -24.42 -1.59
CA ALA A 149 -15.10 -25.80 -1.44
C ALA A 149 -15.38 -26.41 -0.06
N LYS A 150 -15.55 -25.56 0.97
CA LYS A 150 -15.93 -25.98 2.33
C LYS A 150 -17.44 -26.26 2.47
N LYS A 151 -18.25 -25.86 1.48
CA LYS A 151 -19.71 -26.00 1.48
C LYS A 151 -20.14 -27.23 0.67
#